data_AF-C1ASK1-F1
#
_entry.id   AF-C1ASK1-F1
#
_cell.length_a   1.000
_cell.length_b   1.000
_cell.length_c   1.000
_cell.angle_alpha   90.00
_cell.angle_beta   90.00
_cell.angle_gamma   90.00
#
_symmetry.space_group_name_H-M   'P 1'
#
loop_
_entity.id
_entity.type
_entity.pdbx_description
1 polymer ?
#
loop_
_entity_poly.entity_id
_entity_poly.type
_entity_poly.pdbx_seq_one_letter_code
_entity_poly.pdbx_strand_id
1 'polypeptide(L)' 'MKAVVCTETRLEFGDVPDPVPARGQVLIDVSRCGICGSDLHARTHADEMAELAAQISAAAL' A
#
# COMPACT_ATOMS: atom_id res chain seq x y z
N MET A 1 -12.46 -6.52 -0.67
CA MET A 1 -12.55 -5.63 0.51
C MET A 1 -12.54 -4.15 0.11
N LYS A 2 -12.97 -3.26 1.00
CA LYS A 2 -12.84 -1.80 0.83
C LYS A 2 -11.44 -1.32 1.23
N ALA A 3 -10.86 -0.39 0.50
CA ALA A 3 -9.55 0.20 0.78
C ALA A 3 -9.45 1.66 0.33
N VAL A 4 -8.48 2.39 0.88
CA VAL A 4 -7.99 3.66 0.32
C VAL A 4 -6.71 3.38 -0.45
N VAL A 5 -6.69 3.69 -1.74
CA VAL A 5 -5.55 3.47 -2.64
C VAL A 5 -4.94 4.81 -3.01
N CYS A 6 -3.61 4.88 -2.99
CA CYS A 6 -2.86 6.04 -3.49
C CYS A 6 -2.34 5.76 -4.90
N THR A 7 -2.70 6.59 -5.87
CA THR A 7 -2.20 6.51 -7.26
C THR A 7 -1.98 7.92 -7.76
N GLU A 8 -0.81 8.21 -8.35
CA GLU A 8 -0.46 9.55 -8.85
C GLU A 8 -0.75 10.65 -7.80
N THR A 9 -0.35 10.42 -6.54
CA THR A 9 -0.59 11.30 -5.37
C THR A 9 -2.05 11.51 -4.95
N ARG A 10 -3.00 10.84 -5.59
CA ARG A 10 -4.44 10.90 -5.29
C ARG A 10 -4.85 9.74 -4.39
N LEU A 11 -5.63 10.04 -3.35
CA LEU A 11 -6.26 9.03 -2.50
C LEU A 11 -7.69 8.74 -2.98
N GLU A 12 -8.00 7.48 -3.22
CA GLU A 12 -9.31 7.02 -3.68
C GLU A 12 -9.83 5.88 -2.81
N PHE A 13 -11.10 5.95 -2.43
CA PHE A 13 -11.77 4.88 -1.71
C PHE A 13 -12.52 3.97 -2.69
N GLY A 14 -12.28 2.66 -2.61
CA GLY A 14 -12.85 1.71 -3.56
C GLY A 14 -12.79 0.26 -3.10
N ASP A 15 -13.20 -0.63 -4.00
CA ASP A 15 -13.09 -2.07 -3.83
C ASP A 15 -11.77 -2.59 -4.40
N VAL A 16 -11.13 -3.48 -3.66
CA VAL A 16 -9.96 -4.26 -4.08
C VAL A 16 -10.22 -5.75 -3.81
N PRO A 17 -9.54 -6.68 -4.49
CA PRO A 17 -9.63 -8.10 -4.16
C PRO A 17 -9.28 -8.38 -2.70
N ASP A 18 -9.91 -9.38 -2.11
CA ASP A 18 -9.52 -9.82 -0.77
C ASP A 18 -8.12 -10.46 -0.83
N PRO A 19 -7.19 -10.08 0.06
CA PRO A 19 -5.85 -10.64 0.06
C PRO A 19 -5.87 -12.11 0.48
N VAL A 20 -5.09 -12.93 -0.24
CA VAL A 20 -4.91 -14.36 0.05
C VAL A 20 -3.54 -14.54 0.70
N PRO A 21 -3.46 -14.92 2.00
CA PRO A 21 -2.18 -15.03 2.70
C PRO A 21 -1.35 -16.21 2.17
N ALA A 22 -0.05 -15.99 1.99
CA ALA A 22 0.92 -17.05 1.68
C ALA A 22 1.37 -17.80 2.95
N ARG A 23 2.18 -18.85 2.79
CA ARG A 23 2.76 -19.60 3.92
C ARG A 23 3.50 -18.64 4.86
N GLY A 24 3.12 -18.66 6.14
CA GLY A 24 3.72 -17.82 7.18
C GLY A 24 3.10 -16.43 7.34
N GLN A 25 2.11 -16.07 6.51
CA GLN A 25 1.35 -14.83 6.66
C GLN A 25 0.01 -15.08 7.36
N VAL A 26 -0.57 -14.02 7.92
CA VAL A 26 -1.92 -14.02 8.50
C VAL A 26 -2.76 -12.93 7.86
N LEU A 27 -4.07 -13.16 7.76
CA LEU A 27 -5.03 -12.15 7.34
C LEU A 27 -5.68 -11.51 8.57
N ILE A 28 -5.68 -10.18 8.62
CA ILE A 28 -6.20 -9.39 9.74
C ILE A 28 -7.43 -8.61 9.29
N ASP A 29 -8.52 -8.72 10.05
CA ASP A 29 -9.67 -7.83 9.92
C ASP A 29 -9.39 -6.50 10.64
N VAL A 30 -9.22 -5.42 9.87
CA VAL A 30 -8.78 -4.12 10.38
C VAL A 30 -9.96 -3.35 10.95
N SER A 31 -10.00 -3.19 12.28
CA SER A 31 -11.07 -2.44 12.96
C SER A 31 -10.91 -0.92 12.86
N ARG A 32 -9.66 -0.42 12.95
CA ARG A 32 -9.29 0.99 12.80
C ARG A 32 -7.88 1.12 12.24
N CYS A 33 -7.66 2.17 11.44
CA CYS A 33 -6.35 2.56 10.93
C CYS A 33 -6.16 4.06 11.22
N GLY A 34 -5.06 4.42 11.87
CA GLY A 34 -4.69 5.81 12.11
C GLY A 34 -3.94 6.39 10.91
N ILE A 35 -3.98 7.71 10.75
CA ILE A 35 -3.19 8.42 9.74
C ILE A 35 -1.99 9.06 10.42
N CYS A 36 -0.79 8.70 9.97
CA CYS A 36 0.47 9.29 10.39
C CYS A 36 0.93 10.36 9.39
N GLY A 37 1.81 11.28 9.82
CA GLY A 37 2.43 12.23 8.90
C GLY A 37 3.17 11.54 7.74
N SER A 38 3.76 10.36 7.97
CA SER A 38 4.43 9.56 6.94
C SER A 38 3.51 9.17 5.78
N ASP A 39 2.22 8.95 6.03
CA ASP A 39 1.26 8.59 4.97
C ASP A 39 1.06 9.77 4.01
N LEU A 40 1.08 10.99 4.54
CA LEU A 40 0.97 12.22 3.75
C LEU A 40 2.24 12.48 2.93
N HIS A 41 3.42 12.23 3.52
CA HIS A 41 4.69 12.29 2.81
C HIS A 41 4.77 11.24 1.69
N ALA A 42 4.33 10.01 1.96
CA ALA A 42 4.28 8.95 0.95
C ALA A 42 3.32 9.30 -0.19
N ARG A 43 2.18 9.91 0.10
CA ARG A 43 1.24 10.39 -0.92
C ARG A 43 1.89 11.38 -1.89
N THR A 44 2.66 12.35 -1.40
CA THR A 44 3.27 13.36 -2.27
C THR A 44 4.52 12.88 -3.01
N HIS A 45 5.14 11.78 -2.56
CA HIS A 45 6.32 11.17 -3.17
C HIS A 45 6.03 9.74 -3.66
N ALA A 46 4.79 9.48 -4.07
CA ALA A 46 4.33 8.14 -4.42
C ALA A 46 5.12 7.55 -5.60
N ASP A 47 5.50 8.39 -6.57
CA ASP A 47 6.26 7.97 -7.75
C ASP A 47 7.70 7.58 -7.39
N GLU A 48 8.38 8.38 -6.56
CA GLU A 48 9.72 8.06 -6.04
C GLU A 48 9.72 6.76 -5.22
N MET A 49 8.67 6.52 -4.45
CA MET A 49 8.47 5.28 -3.69
C MET A 49 8.19 4.09 -4.61
N ALA A 50 7.39 4.27 -5.66
CA ALA A 50 7.11 3.22 -6.64
C ALA A 50 8.39 2.81 -7.40
N GLU A 51 9.22 3.79 -7.78
CA GLU A 51 10.50 3.55 -8.45
C GLU A 51 11.48 2.79 -7.54
N LEU A 52 11.61 3.19 -6.28
CA LEU A 52 12.42 2.48 -5.30
C LEU A 52 11.92 1.05 -5.08
N ALA A 53 10.60 0.85 -4.94
CA ALA A 53 10.00 -0.47 -4.77
C ALA A 53 10.27 -1.39 -5.97
N ALA A 54 10.22 -0.84 -7.19
CA ALA A 54 10.58 -1.58 -8.40
C ALA A 54 12.05 -2.00 -8.40
N GLN A 55 12.97 -1.11 -7.98
CA GLN A 55 14.40 -1.42 -7.89
C GLN A 55 14.71 -2.50 -6.85
N ILE A 56 14.10 -2.42 -5.66
CA ILE A 56 14.27 -3.41 -4.59
C ILE A 56 13.71 -4.78 -5.02
N SER A 57 12.55 -4.79 -5.70
CA SER A 57 11.92 -6.03 -6.16
C SER A 57 12.69 -6.68 -7.32
N ALA A 58 13.29 -5.87 -8.21
CA ALA A 58 14.14 -6.36 -9.28
C ALA A 58 15.49 -6.90 -8.77
N ALA A 59 16.02 -6.35 -7.67
CA ALA A 59 17.23 -6.84 -7.03
C ALA A 59 17.03 -8.11 -6.19
N ALA A 60 15.79 -8.56 -6.01
CA ALA A 60 15.43 -9.80 -5.30
C ALA A 60 15.24 -11.02 -6.24
N LEU A 61 15.53 -10.85 -7.53
CA LEU A 61 15.68 -11.92 -8.55
C LEU A 61 17.17 -12.16 -8.84
#